data_AF-A0A416HDK7-F1
#
_entry.id   AF-A0A416HDK7-F1
#
_cell.length_a   1.000
_cell.length_b   1.000
_cell.length_c   1.000
_cell.angle_alpha   90.00
_cell.angle_beta   90.00
_cell.angle_gamma   90.00
#
_symmetry.space_group_name_H-M   'P 1'
#
loop_
_entity.id
_entity.type
_entity.pdbx_description
1 polymer ?
#
loop_
_entity_poly.entity_id
_entity_poly.type
_entity_poly.pdbx_seq_one_letter_code
_entity_poly.pdbx_strand_id
1 'polypeptide(L)'
;MGCYFDHQVNKWKVFENGDRDEHYILLETSSEDEAFDRLNYMMMENIKWHEEEEKKRQQYLRERQERESKLPLEEQKRLKEEREMESKASKIRQVFFCNGFTDEWIKGKRGTEYYVVRRDKKMYCHPRYIKEKRAFVIESATNKQDAENEILKVDPDIYYMDEPEKEMIERLRANVKQNYRKKKE
;
A
#
# COMPACT_ATOMS: atom_id res chain seq x y z
N MET A 1 -7.35 -16.19 10.70
CA MET A 1 -7.58 -17.40 11.51
C MET A 1 -8.97 -17.34 12.12
N GLY A 2 -9.55 -18.49 12.47
CA GLY A 2 -10.85 -18.56 13.13
C GLY A 2 -11.22 -19.99 13.50
N CYS A 3 -12.44 -20.16 14.01
CA CYS A 3 -13.02 -21.45 14.36
C CYS A 3 -14.49 -21.47 13.94
N TYR A 4 -14.99 -22.62 13.49
CA TYR A 4 -16.41 -22.85 13.23
C TYR A 4 -16.81 -24.29 13.53
N PHE A 5 -18.10 -24.53 13.78
CA PHE A 5 -18.65 -25.86 13.93
C PHE A 5 -19.23 -26.36 12.59
N ASP A 6 -18.76 -27.50 12.11
CA ASP A 6 -19.26 -28.13 10.89
C ASP A 6 -20.37 -29.14 11.25
N HIS A 7 -21.61 -28.77 10.94
CA HIS A 7 -22.79 -29.59 11.19
C HIS A 7 -22.88 -30.86 10.32
N GLN A 8 -22.14 -30.96 9.20
CA GLN A 8 -22.16 -32.16 8.36
C GLN A 8 -21.36 -33.30 8.98
N VAL A 9 -20.24 -32.97 9.63
CA VAL A 9 -19.35 -33.94 10.28
C VAL A 9 -19.40 -33.89 11.81
N ASN A 10 -20.20 -32.98 12.39
CA ASN A 10 -20.34 -32.72 13.82
C ASN A 10 -19.00 -32.53 14.54
N LYS A 11 -18.15 -31.66 13.98
CA LYS A 11 -16.83 -31.32 14.51
C LYS A 11 -16.56 -29.83 14.45
N TRP A 12 -15.84 -29.32 15.43
CA TRP A 12 -15.19 -28.02 15.41
C TRP A 12 -13.98 -28.06 14.49
N LYS A 13 -13.82 -26.99 13.70
CA LYS A 13 -12.69 -26.79 12.77
C LYS A 13 -12.03 -25.45 13.06
N VAL A 14 -10.75 -25.50 13.43
CA VAL A 14 -9.90 -24.31 13.59
C VAL A 14 -9.09 -24.11 12.32
N PHE A 15 -9.05 -22.89 11.81
CA PHE A 15 -8.45 -22.58 10.52
C PHE A 15 -7.56 -21.35 10.54
N GLU A 16 -6.63 -21.30 9.59
CA GLU A 16 -5.88 -20.11 9.20
C GLU A 16 -6.21 -19.74 7.75
N ASN A 17 -6.27 -18.44 7.47
CA ASN A 17 -6.49 -17.96 6.12
C ASN A 17 -5.12 -17.79 5.46
N GLY A 18 -4.95 -18.39 4.29
CA GLY A 18 -3.86 -18.08 3.39
C GLY A 18 -4.19 -16.91 2.46
N ASP A 19 -3.38 -16.77 1.40
CA ASP A 19 -3.64 -15.82 0.34
C ASP A 19 -4.80 -16.29 -0.56
N ARG A 20 -5.59 -15.34 -1.08
CA ARG A 20 -6.63 -15.57 -2.12
C ARG A 20 -7.68 -16.63 -1.76
N ASP A 21 -8.31 -16.48 -0.59
CA ASP A 21 -9.42 -17.31 -0.11
C ASP A 21 -9.05 -18.79 0.18
N GLU A 22 -7.76 -19.08 0.35
CA GLU A 22 -7.31 -20.39 0.86
C GLU A 22 -7.56 -20.50 2.37
N HIS A 23 -8.19 -21.61 2.79
CA HIS A 23 -8.46 -21.91 4.19
C HIS A 23 -7.76 -23.21 4.60
N TYR A 24 -6.77 -23.10 5.48
CA TYR A 24 -6.02 -24.23 6.01
C TYR A 24 -6.65 -24.68 7.33
N ILE A 25 -7.23 -25.88 7.35
CA ILE A 25 -7.75 -26.47 8.58
C ILE A 25 -6.56 -27.01 9.39
N LEU A 26 -6.40 -26.49 10.60
CA LEU A 26 -5.27 -26.79 11.49
C LEU A 26 -5.64 -27.75 12.62
N LEU A 27 -6.92 -27.89 12.93
CA LEU A 27 -7.46 -28.83 13.90
C LEU A 27 -8.92 -29.17 13.55
N GLU A 28 -9.26 -30.45 13.63
CA GLU A 28 -10.64 -30.92 13.62
C GLU A 28 -10.91 -31.78 14.86
N THR A 29 -11.87 -31.39 15.70
CA THR A 29 -12.15 -32.06 16.96
C THR A 29 -13.65 -32.05 17.28
N SER A 30 -14.11 -32.99 18.08
CA SER A 30 -15.48 -32.97 18.63
C SER A 30 -15.58 -32.15 19.92
N SER A 31 -14.46 -31.70 20.50
CA SER A 31 -14.41 -30.91 21.73
C SER A 31 -14.37 -29.41 21.42
N GLU A 32 -15.32 -28.65 21.98
CA GLU A 32 -15.31 -27.19 21.89
C GLU A 32 -14.11 -26.58 22.62
N ASP A 33 -13.78 -27.10 23.80
CA ASP A 33 -12.66 -26.62 24.62
C ASP A 33 -11.32 -26.78 23.89
N GLU A 34 -11.10 -27.93 23.24
CA GLU A 34 -9.87 -28.18 22.49
C GLU A 34 -9.75 -27.26 21.27
N ALA A 35 -10.87 -26.98 20.59
CA ALA A 35 -10.91 -26.03 19.49
C ALA A 35 -10.65 -24.59 19.97
N PHE A 36 -11.20 -24.19 21.11
CA PHE A 36 -10.98 -22.89 21.72
C PHE A 36 -9.51 -22.71 22.15
N ASP A 37 -8.95 -23.69 22.85
CA ASP A 37 -7.55 -23.67 23.30
C ASP A 37 -6.59 -23.53 22.11
N ARG A 38 -6.85 -24.25 21.02
CA ARG A 38 -6.04 -24.16 19.79
C ARG A 38 -6.13 -22.78 19.16
N LEU A 39 -7.33 -22.20 19.04
CA LEU A 39 -7.51 -20.85 18.49
C LEU A 39 -6.81 -19.80 19.37
N ASN A 40 -6.95 -19.92 20.69
CA ASN A 40 -6.33 -19.00 21.64
C ASN A 40 -4.80 -19.07 21.57
N TYR A 41 -4.22 -20.27 21.50
CA TYR A 41 -2.78 -20.46 21.29
C TYR A 41 -2.30 -19.75 20.01
N MET A 42 -2.99 -19.95 18.89
CA MET A 42 -2.63 -19.30 17.62
C MET A 42 -2.68 -17.77 17.72
N MET A 43 -3.72 -17.24 18.36
CA MET A 43 -3.88 -15.81 18.55
C MET A 43 -2.75 -15.23 19.42
N MET A 44 -2.39 -15.90 20.52
CA MET A 44 -1.31 -15.46 21.40
C MET A 44 0.05 -15.48 20.71
N GLU A 45 0.37 -16.50 19.91
CA GLU A 45 1.61 -16.54 19.14
C GLU A 45 1.66 -15.42 18.09
N ASN A 46 0.54 -15.14 17.42
CA ASN A 46 0.42 -14.06 16.47
C ASN A 46 0.63 -12.68 17.14
N ILE A 47 0.07 -12.47 18.33
CA ILE A 47 0.30 -11.26 19.13
C ILE A 47 1.78 -11.12 19.50
N LYS A 48 2.41 -12.16 20.03
CA LYS A 48 3.84 -12.14 20.40
C LYS A 48 4.72 -11.79 19.20
N TRP A 49 4.46 -12.42 18.05
CA TRP A 49 5.19 -12.14 16.82
C TRP A 49 5.05 -10.67 16.40
N HIS A 50 3.84 -10.12 16.43
CA HIS A 50 3.61 -8.70 16.15
C HIS A 50 4.29 -7.76 17.14
N GLU A 51 4.29 -8.09 18.44
CA GLU A 51 5.00 -7.32 19.46
C GLU A 51 6.52 -7.33 19.25
N GLU A 52 7.10 -8.47 18.88
CA GLU A 52 8.53 -8.59 18.57
C GLU A 52 8.91 -7.83 17.30
N GLU A 53 8.12 -7.94 16.24
CA GLU A 53 8.31 -7.17 15.01
C GLU A 53 8.20 -5.67 15.26
N GLU A 54 7.25 -5.23 16.09
CA GLU A 54 7.13 -3.82 16.47
C GLU A 54 8.33 -3.36 17.31
N LYS A 55 8.82 -4.17 18.25
CA LYS A 55 10.06 -3.86 19.00
C LYS A 55 11.25 -3.70 18.06
N LYS A 56 11.43 -4.61 17.09
CA LYS A 56 12.50 -4.51 16.07
C LYS A 56 12.35 -3.25 15.22
N ARG A 57 11.13 -2.93 14.78
CA ARG A 57 10.82 -1.71 14.03
C ARG A 57 11.20 -0.46 14.82
N GLN A 58 10.79 -0.37 16.08
CA GLN A 58 11.10 0.75 16.96
C GLN A 58 12.61 0.88 17.24
N GLN A 59 13.31 -0.26 17.41
CA GLN A 59 14.76 -0.26 17.54
C GLN A 59 15.43 0.28 16.27
N TYR A 60 15.06 -0.23 15.09
CA TYR A 60 15.59 0.23 13.81
C TYR A 60 15.38 1.74 13.61
N LEU A 61 14.18 2.25 13.96
CA LEU A 61 13.88 3.69 13.87
C LEU A 61 14.77 4.52 14.79
N ARG A 62 15.02 4.07 16.03
CA ARG A 62 15.92 4.73 16.98
C ARG A 62 17.36 4.75 16.48
N GLU A 63 17.90 3.60 16.08
CA GLU A 63 19.27 3.51 15.54
C GLU A 63 19.45 4.38 14.30
N ARG A 64 18.43 4.42 13.43
CA ARG A 64 18.42 5.31 12.27
C ARG A 64 18.45 6.78 12.68
N GLN A 65 17.59 7.20 13.63
CA GLN A 65 17.58 8.57 14.13
C GLN A 65 18.92 8.98 14.74
N GLU A 66 19.57 8.07 15.48
CA GLU A 66 20.89 8.31 16.06
C GLU A 66 21.99 8.43 14.99
N ARG A 67 21.93 7.63 13.91
CA ARG A 67 22.84 7.79 12.77
C ARG A 67 22.63 9.12 12.06
N GLU A 68 21.37 9.50 11.84
CA GLU A 68 21.02 10.73 11.14
C GLU A 68 21.35 11.98 11.95
N SER A 69 21.21 11.96 13.28
CA SER A 69 21.54 13.11 14.14
C SER A 69 23.02 13.49 14.11
N LYS A 70 23.89 12.55 13.70
CA LYS A 70 25.34 12.76 13.53
C LYS A 70 25.71 13.38 12.18
N LEU A 71 24.76 13.45 11.23
CA LEU A 71 24.99 14.05 9.92
C LEU A 71 24.93 15.58 9.97
N PRO A 72 25.50 16.29 8.98
CA PRO A 72 25.32 17.73 8.83
C PRO A 72 23.84 18.12 8.75
N LEU A 73 23.48 19.31 9.26
CA LEU A 73 22.09 19.77 9.33
C LEU A 73 21.39 19.82 7.97
N GLU A 74 22.12 20.15 6.91
CA GLU A 74 21.60 20.17 5.54
C GLU A 74 21.20 18.76 5.07
N GLU A 75 22.01 17.75 5.38
CA GLU A 75 21.73 16.37 5.04
C GLU A 75 20.57 15.81 5.85
N GLN A 76 20.47 16.17 7.13
CA GLN A 76 19.31 15.83 7.97
C GLN A 76 18.00 16.38 7.38
N LYS A 77 17.99 17.64 6.94
CA LYS A 77 16.83 18.26 6.30
C LYS A 77 16.45 17.53 5.01
N ARG A 78 17.45 17.24 4.15
CA ARG A 78 17.24 16.51 2.90
C ARG A 78 16.60 15.14 3.14
N LEU A 79 17.14 14.36 4.10
CA LEU A 79 16.60 13.03 4.43
C LEU A 79 15.19 13.10 5.03
N LYS A 80 14.90 14.14 5.82
CA LYS A 80 13.56 14.37 6.35
C LYS A 80 12.56 14.66 5.23
N GLU A 81 12.90 15.57 4.31
CA GLU A 81 12.07 15.90 3.15
C GLU A 81 11.83 14.68 2.25
N GLU A 82 12.86 13.90 1.97
CA GLU A 82 12.76 12.67 1.16
C GLU A 82 11.82 11.64 1.80
N ARG A 83 11.87 11.48 3.13
CA ARG A 83 10.95 10.60 3.86
C ARG A 83 9.51 11.09 3.81
N GLU A 84 9.30 12.38 4.02
CA GLU A 84 7.97 12.98 3.94
C GLU A 84 7.40 12.78 2.54
N MET A 85 8.20 13.03 1.50
CA MET A 85 7.85 12.80 0.11
C MET A 85 7.51 11.33 -0.15
N GLU A 86 8.35 10.38 0.25
CA GLU A 86 8.12 8.95 0.01
C GLU A 86 6.89 8.42 0.78
N SER A 87 6.69 8.89 2.01
CA SER A 87 5.49 8.59 2.79
C SER A 87 4.22 9.07 2.07
N LYS A 88 4.26 10.29 1.52
CA LYS A 88 3.13 10.87 0.80
C LYS A 88 2.91 10.17 -0.55
N ALA A 89 3.98 9.86 -1.29
CA ALA A 89 3.95 9.06 -2.51
C ALA A 89 3.31 7.69 -2.28
N SER A 90 3.69 7.00 -1.19
CA SER A 90 3.11 5.71 -0.81
C SER A 90 1.60 5.76 -0.60
N LYS A 91 1.11 6.82 0.07
CA LYS A 91 -0.33 7.02 0.27
C LYS A 91 -1.07 7.32 -1.03
N ILE A 92 -0.47 8.11 -1.93
CA ILE A 92 -1.01 8.34 -3.27
C ILE A 92 -1.14 7.00 -4.02
N ARG A 93 -0.09 6.18 -4.04
CA ARG A 93 -0.09 4.83 -4.65
C ARG A 93 -1.17 3.94 -4.05
N GLN A 94 -1.33 3.95 -2.73
CA GLN A 94 -2.35 3.17 -2.04
C GLN A 94 -3.77 3.53 -2.51
N VAL A 95 -4.06 4.81 -2.76
CA VAL A 95 -5.36 5.23 -3.31
C VAL A 95 -5.61 4.61 -4.68
N PHE A 96 -4.61 4.57 -5.56
CA PHE A 96 -4.71 3.91 -6.86
C PHE A 96 -4.91 2.40 -6.71
N PHE A 97 -4.12 1.75 -5.86
CA PHE A 97 -4.22 0.31 -5.60
C PHE A 97 -5.62 -0.10 -5.15
N CYS A 98 -6.20 0.62 -4.18
CA CYS A 98 -7.58 0.41 -3.73
C CYS A 98 -8.63 0.62 -4.82
N ASN A 99 -8.29 1.26 -5.94
CA ASN A 99 -9.16 1.48 -7.09
C ASN A 99 -8.83 0.58 -8.30
N GLY A 100 -8.10 -0.52 -8.08
CA GLY A 100 -7.86 -1.54 -9.11
C GLY A 100 -6.70 -1.22 -10.06
N PHE A 101 -5.74 -0.44 -9.59
CA PHE A 101 -4.45 -0.24 -10.25
C PHE A 101 -3.38 -1.14 -9.62
N THR A 102 -2.31 -1.38 -10.37
CA THR A 102 -1.15 -2.17 -9.96
C THR A 102 0.13 -1.45 -10.36
N ASP A 103 1.20 -1.71 -9.63
CA ASP A 103 2.51 -1.11 -9.90
C ASP A 103 3.15 -1.73 -11.15
N GLU A 104 3.69 -0.89 -12.05
CA GLU A 104 4.46 -1.33 -13.21
C GLU A 104 5.65 -0.39 -13.43
N TRP A 105 6.80 -0.96 -13.79
CA TRP A 105 7.98 -0.21 -14.21
C TRP A 105 8.03 -0.17 -15.73
N ILE A 106 7.94 1.02 -16.31
CA ILE A 106 7.87 1.21 -17.75
C ILE A 106 9.15 1.90 -18.22
N LYS A 107 9.79 1.33 -19.24
CA LYS A 107 10.98 1.91 -19.86
C LYS A 107 10.55 3.02 -20.83
N GLY A 108 10.66 4.27 -20.38
CA GLY A 108 10.49 5.47 -21.18
C GLY A 108 11.77 5.91 -21.90
N LYS A 109 11.74 7.11 -22.47
CA LYS A 109 12.91 7.72 -23.15
C LYS A 109 13.98 8.16 -22.17
N ARG A 110 13.57 8.64 -20.98
CA ARG A 110 14.47 9.12 -19.91
C ARG A 110 14.98 8.02 -18.98
N GLY A 111 14.46 6.81 -19.13
CA GLY A 111 14.82 5.67 -18.29
C GLY A 111 13.60 4.85 -17.87
N THR A 112 13.80 3.96 -16.92
CA THR A 112 12.70 3.18 -16.33
C THR A 112 12.02 4.01 -15.26
N GLU A 113 10.74 4.31 -15.46
CA GLU A 113 9.93 5.10 -14.53
C GLU A 113 8.79 4.27 -13.95
N TYR A 114 8.33 4.69 -12.78
CA TYR A 114 7.27 4.02 -12.04
C TYR A 114 5.89 4.50 -12.49
N TYR A 115 4.98 3.56 -12.76
CA TYR A 115 3.59 3.82 -13.11
C TYR A 115 2.64 3.02 -12.23
N VAL A 116 1.45 3.59 -11.99
CA VAL A 116 0.27 2.84 -11.53
C VAL A 116 -0.60 2.57 -12.76
N VAL A 117 -0.80 1.29 -13.06
CA VAL A 117 -1.48 0.82 -14.28
C VAL A 117 -2.79 0.15 -13.90
N ARG A 118 -3.88 0.53 -14.55
CA ARG A 118 -5.18 -0.11 -14.30
C ARG A 118 -5.14 -1.55 -14.79
N ARG A 119 -5.80 -2.47 -14.08
CA ARG A 119 -5.80 -3.92 -14.41
C ARG A 119 -6.18 -4.25 -15.86
N ASP A 120 -7.01 -3.43 -16.50
CA ASP A 120 -7.42 -3.60 -17.91
C ASP A 120 -6.40 -3.04 -18.92
N LYS A 121 -5.28 -2.48 -18.45
CA LYS A 121 -4.20 -1.87 -19.25
C LYS A 121 -4.66 -0.75 -20.18
N LYS A 122 -5.77 -0.08 -19.85
CA LYS A 122 -6.29 1.08 -20.61
C LYS A 122 -5.97 2.43 -19.96
N MET A 123 -5.25 2.40 -18.85
CA MET A 123 -4.88 3.62 -18.13
C MET A 123 -3.54 3.40 -17.43
N TYR A 124 -2.63 4.31 -17.71
CA TYR A 124 -1.27 4.38 -17.21
C TYR A 124 -1.12 5.72 -16.53
N CYS A 125 -0.98 5.74 -15.21
CA CYS A 125 -0.80 6.98 -14.46
C CYS A 125 0.61 7.02 -13.87
N HIS A 126 1.24 8.17 -13.93
CA HIS A 126 2.55 8.46 -13.36
C HIS A 126 2.39 9.53 -12.28
N PRO A 127 2.31 9.13 -10.99
CA PRO A 127 2.35 10.07 -9.88
C PRO A 127 3.75 10.66 -9.77
N ARG A 128 3.93 11.90 -10.22
CA ARG A 128 5.23 12.55 -10.34
C ARG A 128 5.42 13.62 -9.29
N TYR A 129 6.56 13.61 -8.60
CA TYR A 129 6.93 14.68 -7.68
C TYR A 129 7.66 15.82 -8.42
N ILE A 130 7.17 17.04 -8.24
CA ILE A 130 7.79 18.27 -8.74
C ILE A 130 8.46 18.97 -7.55
N LYS A 131 9.79 18.88 -7.50
CA LYS A 131 10.60 19.37 -6.37
C LYS A 131 10.44 20.86 -6.13
N GLU A 132 10.40 21.66 -7.19
CA GLU A 132 10.33 23.12 -7.14
C GLU A 132 8.98 23.61 -6.57
N LYS A 133 7.92 22.83 -6.76
CA LYS A 133 6.58 23.11 -6.24
C LYS A 133 6.29 22.40 -4.92
N ARG A 134 7.19 21.51 -4.48
CA ARG A 134 6.96 20.54 -3.39
C ARG A 134 5.56 19.92 -3.49
N ALA A 135 5.26 19.32 -4.64
CA ALA A 135 3.93 18.78 -4.92
C ALA A 135 3.97 17.56 -5.84
N PHE A 136 2.93 16.73 -5.77
CA PHE A 136 2.67 15.66 -6.73
C PHE A 136 1.68 16.12 -7.79
N VAL A 137 1.94 15.70 -9.02
CA VAL A 137 0.99 15.76 -10.14
C VAL A 137 0.75 14.34 -10.63
N ILE A 138 -0.43 14.12 -11.23
CA ILE A 138 -0.74 12.85 -11.87
C ILE A 138 -0.71 13.09 -13.36
N GLU A 139 0.21 12.43 -14.03
CA GLU A 139 0.29 12.41 -15.49
C GLU A 139 -0.32 11.10 -15.97
N SER A 140 -1.10 11.08 -17.05
CA SER A 140 -1.77 9.87 -17.50
C SER A 140 -1.75 9.65 -19.01
N ALA A 141 -1.78 8.38 -19.41
CA ALA A 141 -1.91 7.92 -20.78
C ALA A 141 -2.93 6.78 -20.86
N THR A 142 -3.63 6.70 -21.98
CA THR A 142 -4.69 5.70 -22.20
C THR A 142 -4.18 4.40 -22.83
N ASN A 143 -2.89 4.34 -23.16
CA ASN A 143 -2.24 3.15 -23.71
C ASN A 143 -0.75 3.13 -23.34
N LYS A 144 -0.13 1.95 -23.48
CA LYS A 144 1.27 1.73 -23.11
C LYS A 144 2.25 2.51 -24.00
N GLN A 145 1.95 2.62 -25.29
CA GLN A 145 2.82 3.27 -26.26
C GLN A 145 3.01 4.75 -25.93
N ASP A 146 1.94 5.44 -25.55
CA ASP A 146 1.99 6.85 -25.14
C ASP A 146 2.77 7.00 -23.82
N ALA A 147 2.59 6.08 -22.87
CA ALA A 147 3.37 6.06 -21.64
C ALA A 147 4.88 5.86 -21.90
N GLU A 148 5.26 4.88 -22.73
CA GLU A 148 6.65 4.62 -23.14
C GLU A 148 7.27 5.79 -23.92
N ASN A 149 6.45 6.53 -24.68
CA ASN A 149 6.91 7.70 -25.43
C ASN A 149 6.87 9.02 -24.64
N GLU A 150 6.45 8.98 -23.38
CA GLU A 150 6.25 10.13 -22.48
C GLU A 150 5.22 11.14 -23.01
N ILE A 151 4.20 10.67 -23.73
CA ILE A 151 3.06 11.47 -24.22
C ILE A 151 1.95 11.40 -23.17
N LEU A 152 2.14 12.12 -22.07
CA LEU A 152 1.24 12.09 -20.91
C LEU A 152 0.38 13.35 -20.84
N LYS A 153 -0.88 13.20 -20.45
CA LYS A 153 -1.78 14.30 -20.08
C LYS A 153 -1.63 14.59 -18.59
N VAL A 154 -1.34 15.85 -18.25
CA VAL A 154 -1.24 16.27 -16.86
C VAL A 154 -2.65 16.57 -16.33
N ASP A 155 -3.01 15.97 -15.20
CA ASP A 155 -4.24 16.32 -14.50
C ASP A 155 -4.18 17.77 -13.98
N PRO A 156 -5.33 18.46 -13.90
CA PRO A 156 -5.38 19.80 -13.35
C PRO A 156 -5.10 19.83 -11.83
N ASP A 157 -5.27 18.70 -11.14
CA ASP A 157 -5.10 18.60 -9.70
C ASP A 157 -3.63 18.49 -9.28
N ILE A 158 -3.26 19.34 -8.32
CA ILE A 158 -1.94 19.38 -7.70
C ILE A 158 -2.07 19.06 -6.22
N TYR A 159 -1.27 18.12 -5.75
CA TYR A 159 -1.28 17.61 -4.37
C TYR A 159 -0.02 18.08 -3.64
N TYR A 160 -0.12 19.15 -2.87
CA TYR A 160 1.03 19.77 -2.24
C TYR A 160 1.58 18.95 -1.07
N MET A 161 2.86 19.12 -0.74
CA MET A 161 3.46 18.50 0.44
C MET A 161 2.95 19.14 1.74
N ASP A 162 2.62 20.44 1.70
CA ASP A 162 2.26 21.21 2.89
C ASP A 162 0.75 21.22 3.19
N GLU A 163 -0.10 20.65 2.33
CA GLU A 163 -1.55 20.53 2.59
C GLU A 163 -1.86 19.39 3.60
N PRO A 164 -2.93 19.55 4.41
CA PRO A 164 -3.39 18.51 5.32
C PRO A 164 -3.62 17.19 4.59
N GLU A 165 -2.93 16.15 5.04
CA GLU A 165 -2.90 14.88 4.32
C GLU A 165 -4.29 14.26 4.15
N LYS A 166 -5.16 14.37 5.16
CA LYS A 166 -6.52 13.84 5.10
C LYS A 166 -7.31 14.44 3.93
N GLU A 167 -7.27 15.76 3.79
CA GLU A 167 -7.98 16.50 2.73
C GLU A 167 -7.40 16.17 1.35
N MET A 168 -6.06 16.12 1.23
CA MET A 168 -5.37 15.69 0.02
C MET A 168 -5.85 14.31 -0.44
N ILE A 169 -5.85 13.34 0.47
CA ILE A 169 -6.18 11.94 0.16
C ILE A 169 -7.67 11.79 -0.18
N GLU A 170 -8.55 12.53 0.50
CA GLU A 170 -9.99 12.54 0.18
C GLU A 170 -10.24 13.11 -1.24
N ARG A 171 -9.61 14.23 -1.58
CA ARG A 171 -9.66 14.81 -2.93
C ARG A 171 -9.10 13.85 -3.98
N LEU A 172 -7.92 13.26 -3.72
CA LEU A 172 -7.32 12.27 -4.60
C LEU A 172 -8.25 11.07 -4.82
N ARG A 173 -8.88 10.54 -3.77
CA ARG A 173 -9.85 9.44 -3.88
C ARG A 173 -11.03 9.81 -4.76
N ALA A 174 -11.56 11.03 -4.63
CA ALA A 174 -12.64 11.53 -5.48
C ALA A 174 -12.18 11.60 -6.95
N ASN A 175 -11.01 12.17 -7.20
CA ASN A 175 -10.43 12.31 -8.54
C ASN A 175 -10.15 10.95 -9.20
N VAL A 176 -9.52 10.01 -8.48
CA VAL A 176 -9.30 8.63 -8.95
C VAL A 176 -10.63 7.94 -9.28
N LYS A 177 -11.64 8.09 -8.42
CA LYS A 177 -12.95 7.49 -8.66
C LYS A 177 -13.68 8.10 -9.86
N GLN A 178 -13.55 9.41 -10.10
CA GLN A 178 -14.25 10.10 -11.19
C GLN A 178 -13.56 9.92 -12.54
N ASN A 179 -12.24 10.11 -12.60
CA ASN A 179 -11.49 10.23 -13.84
C ASN A 179 -10.91 8.88 -14.32
N TYR A 180 -10.71 7.95 -13.39
CA TYR A 180 -9.88 6.77 -13.64
C TYR A 180 -10.59 5.43 -13.41
N ARG A 181 -11.74 5.44 -12.75
CA ARG A 181 -12.61 4.26 -12.58
C ARG A 181 -13.39 4.00 -13.87
N LYS A 182 -13.59 2.72 -14.20
CA LYS A 182 -14.43 2.27 -15.31
C LYS A 182 -15.84 2.85 -15.14
N LYS A 183 -16.31 3.68 -16.08
CA LYS A 183 -17.76 3.91 -16.23
C LYS A 183 -18.35 2.55 -16.59
N LYS A 184 -19.35 2.08 -15.85
CA LYS A 184 -20.17 0.97 -16.33
C LYS A 184 -20.89 1.51 -17.57
N GLU A 185 -20.44 1.10 -18.74
CA GLU A 185 -21.26 1.10 -19.95
C GLU A 185 -22.34 0.04 -19.80
#